data_AF-A0A9E2HYU0-F1
#
_entry.id   AF-A0A9E2HYU0-F1
#
_cell.length_a   1.000
_cell.length_b   1.000
_cell.length_c   1.000
_cell.angle_alpha   90.00
_cell.angle_beta   90.00
_cell.angle_gamma   90.00
#
_symmetry.space_group_name_H-M   'P 1'
#
loop_
_entity.id
_entity.type
_entity.pdbx_description
1 polymer ?
#
loop_
_entity_poly.entity_id
_entity_poly.type
_entity_poly.pdbx_seq_one_letter_code
_entity_poly.pdbx_strand_id
1 'polypeptide(L)'
;HETLRELAASRTIGELYSGLSSTPYAPFITAVTPEGIHRGLSEAFAHQRDKLIRGVDKPYKAVFNLFFVAKYALVDEKTLQMHCPDPQEIFRQIDMDHIGLLKKSLLTLPVTEQRQLKKMVGSYFDLLNLYNLVKFRLLYRQSVEETLLYMLPYGERFKLEELALLCDAGTIEQLSRSVEPVLGEGFDDYETFRKVLYRYHRQQLLSVWSGYPFSIALPFSLLRLIEIEIMDLRAITEGVAFGFTGSEIMAMTVGG
;
A
#
# COMPACT_ATOMS: atom_id res chain seq x y z
N HIS A 1 14.41 2.31 10.96
CA HIS A 1 15.09 3.39 10.20
C HIS A 1 16.57 3.10 10.01
N GLU A 2 17.34 2.86 11.08
CA GLU A 2 18.79 2.58 10.99
C GLU A 2 19.08 1.32 10.17
N THR A 3 18.40 0.21 10.47
CA THR A 3 18.53 -1.05 9.72
C THR A 3 18.20 -0.92 8.23
N LEU A 4 17.19 -0.14 7.83
CA LEU A 4 16.88 0.06 6.40
C LEU A 4 18.00 0.84 5.67
N ARG A 5 18.60 1.83 6.34
CA ARG A 5 19.73 2.59 5.77
C ARG A 5 20.97 1.70 5.62
N GLU A 6 21.22 0.83 6.59
CA GLU A 6 22.30 -0.15 6.51
C GLU A 6 22.10 -1.11 5.34
N LEU A 7 20.88 -1.64 5.16
CA LEU A 7 20.55 -2.52 4.05
C LEU A 7 20.67 -1.80 2.70
N ALA A 8 20.20 -0.54 2.61
CA ALA A 8 20.34 0.29 1.40
C ALA A 8 21.79 0.67 1.08
N ALA A 9 22.70 0.60 2.04
CA ALA A 9 24.14 0.85 1.82
C ALA A 9 24.89 -0.35 1.22
N SER A 10 24.21 -1.51 1.08
CA SER A 10 24.79 -2.71 0.47
C SER A 10 25.18 -2.46 -0.99
N ARG A 11 26.37 -2.90 -1.38
CA ARG A 11 26.90 -2.74 -2.75
C ARG A 11 26.60 -3.93 -3.64
N THR A 12 26.27 -5.08 -3.04
CA THR A 12 25.99 -6.32 -3.76
C THR A 12 24.83 -7.06 -3.11
N ILE A 13 24.18 -7.94 -3.88
CA ILE A 13 23.15 -8.84 -3.37
C ILE A 13 23.68 -9.75 -2.26
N GLY A 14 24.97 -10.12 -2.30
CA GLY A 14 25.60 -10.90 -1.24
C GLY A 14 25.68 -10.13 0.09
N GLU A 15 26.06 -8.85 0.04
CA GLU A 15 26.06 -7.98 1.23
C GLU A 15 24.64 -7.78 1.77
N LEU A 16 23.67 -7.50 0.89
CA LEU A 16 22.27 -7.34 1.28
C LEU A 16 21.72 -8.60 1.95
N TYR A 17 21.97 -9.77 1.35
CA TYR A 17 21.58 -11.06 1.90
C TYR A 17 22.18 -11.30 3.29
N SER A 18 23.46 -10.95 3.48
CA SER A 18 24.12 -11.04 4.80
C SER A 18 23.44 -10.11 5.82
N GLY A 19 23.08 -8.89 5.42
CA GLY A 19 22.33 -7.96 6.27
C GLY A 19 20.97 -8.53 6.68
N LEU A 20 20.22 -9.07 5.72
CA LEU A 20 18.92 -9.71 5.95
C LEU A 20 18.98 -10.95 6.84
N SER A 21 20.14 -11.61 6.91
CA SER A 21 20.34 -12.80 7.75
C SER A 21 20.20 -12.52 9.26
N SER A 22 20.31 -11.25 9.67
CA SER A 22 20.08 -10.82 11.07
C SER A 22 18.62 -10.46 11.37
N THR A 23 17.74 -10.51 10.37
CA THR A 23 16.35 -10.07 10.46
C THR A 23 15.38 -11.26 10.61
N PRO A 24 14.11 -11.03 11.00
CA PRO A 24 13.08 -12.06 11.02
C PRO A 24 12.79 -12.72 9.66
N TYR A 25 13.29 -12.16 8.56
CA TYR A 25 13.11 -12.67 7.19
C TYR A 25 14.10 -13.78 6.83
N ALA A 26 15.21 -13.90 7.56
CA ALA A 26 16.29 -14.84 7.27
C ALA A 26 15.83 -16.29 7.02
N PRO A 27 14.91 -16.88 7.81
CA PRO A 27 14.49 -18.27 7.61
C PRO A 27 13.79 -18.56 6.28
N PHE A 28 13.31 -17.52 5.59
CA PHE A 28 12.53 -17.64 4.36
C PHE A 28 13.37 -17.37 3.10
N ILE A 29 14.53 -16.73 3.24
CA ILE A 29 15.37 -16.38 2.09
C ILE A 29 16.37 -17.51 1.86
N THR A 30 16.11 -18.32 0.83
CA THR A 30 16.86 -19.55 0.56
C THR A 30 17.92 -19.41 -0.54
N ALA A 31 17.95 -18.28 -1.25
CA ALA A 31 18.90 -18.05 -2.34
C ALA A 31 19.45 -16.62 -2.34
N VAL A 32 20.75 -16.49 -2.60
CA VAL A 32 21.48 -15.21 -2.70
C VAL A 32 21.29 -14.60 -4.10
N THR A 33 20.04 -14.32 -4.45
CA THR A 33 19.62 -13.72 -5.72
C THR A 33 18.47 -12.74 -5.45
N PRO A 34 18.26 -11.71 -6.30
CA PRO A 34 17.12 -10.81 -6.15
C PRO A 34 15.78 -11.57 -6.08
N GLU A 35 15.58 -12.54 -6.98
CA GLU A 35 14.37 -13.36 -7.02
C GLU A 35 14.21 -14.24 -5.78
N GLY A 36 15.32 -14.76 -5.26
CA GLY A 36 15.36 -15.52 -4.01
C GLY A 36 14.94 -14.69 -2.80
N ILE A 37 15.41 -13.44 -2.72
CA ILE A 37 15.01 -12.48 -1.68
C ILE A 37 13.53 -12.12 -1.83
N HIS A 38 13.06 -11.77 -3.02
CA HIS A 38 11.65 -11.45 -3.27
C HIS A 38 10.70 -12.59 -2.89
N ARG A 39 11.08 -13.82 -3.26
CA ARG A 39 10.33 -15.02 -2.88
C ARG A 39 10.30 -15.19 -1.36
N GLY A 40 11.46 -15.14 -0.71
CA GLY A 40 11.54 -15.27 0.75
C GLY A 40 10.74 -14.21 1.51
N LEU A 41 10.76 -12.95 1.06
CA LEU A 41 9.92 -11.89 1.65
C LEU A 41 8.42 -12.19 1.48
N SER A 42 8.02 -12.72 0.33
CA SER A 42 6.63 -13.12 0.07
C SER A 42 6.18 -14.28 0.96
N GLU A 43 7.05 -15.28 1.14
CA GLU A 43 6.82 -16.43 2.02
C GLU A 43 6.76 -16.00 3.49
N ALA A 44 7.63 -15.08 3.92
CA ALA A 44 7.61 -14.50 5.25
C ALA A 44 6.28 -13.76 5.51
N PHE A 45 5.80 -12.96 4.55
CA PHE A 45 4.51 -12.29 4.67
C PHE A 45 3.36 -13.28 4.81
N ALA A 46 3.31 -14.29 3.94
CA ALA A 46 2.29 -15.34 3.98
C ALA A 46 2.30 -16.07 5.33
N HIS A 47 3.49 -16.42 5.84
CA HIS A 47 3.65 -17.04 7.16
C HIS A 47 3.11 -16.15 8.29
N GLN A 48 3.47 -14.87 8.32
CA GLN A 48 3.00 -13.95 9.36
C GLN A 48 1.48 -13.74 9.28
N ARG A 49 0.94 -13.58 8.07
CA ARG A 49 -0.51 -13.50 7.83
C ARG A 49 -1.21 -14.74 8.39
N ASP A 50 -0.79 -15.92 7.99
CA ASP A 50 -1.42 -17.18 8.39
C ASP A 50 -1.30 -17.43 9.90
N LYS A 51 -0.20 -16.98 10.52
CA LYS A 51 -0.01 -17.00 11.97
C LYS A 51 -0.97 -16.03 12.69
N LEU A 52 -1.08 -14.79 12.22
CA LEU A 52 -1.89 -13.74 12.86
C LEU A 52 -3.39 -13.96 12.70
N ILE A 53 -3.83 -14.59 11.60
CA ILE A 53 -5.24 -14.93 11.40
C ILE A 53 -5.61 -16.32 11.93
N ARG A 54 -4.64 -17.07 12.49
CA ARG A 54 -4.88 -18.39 13.09
C ARG A 54 -5.76 -18.20 14.33
N GLY A 55 -6.95 -18.79 14.31
CA GLY A 55 -7.92 -18.65 15.41
C GLY A 55 -8.84 -17.43 15.34
N VAL A 56 -8.69 -16.56 14.33
CA VAL A 56 -9.64 -15.46 14.08
C VAL A 56 -10.96 -16.01 13.51
N ASP A 57 -12.10 -15.45 13.91
CA ASP A 57 -13.42 -15.91 13.42
C ASP A 57 -13.60 -15.66 11.92
N LYS A 58 -14.50 -16.43 11.30
CA LYS A 58 -14.77 -16.39 9.85
C LYS A 58 -15.06 -14.98 9.30
N PRO A 59 -15.89 -14.13 9.94
CA PRO A 59 -16.21 -12.80 9.40
C PRO A 59 -14.97 -11.88 9.30
N TYR A 60 -14.10 -11.92 10.30
CA TYR A 60 -12.85 -11.16 10.30
C TYR A 60 -11.86 -11.70 9.27
N LYS A 61 -11.73 -13.03 9.16
CA LYS A 61 -10.87 -13.66 8.14
C LYS A 61 -11.26 -13.25 6.72
N ALA A 62 -12.56 -13.08 6.44
CA ALA A 62 -13.02 -12.62 5.13
C ALA A 62 -12.44 -11.24 4.77
N VAL A 63 -12.44 -10.29 5.72
CA VAL A 63 -11.84 -8.95 5.52
C VAL A 63 -10.33 -9.06 5.26
N PHE A 64 -9.62 -9.87 6.06
CA PHE A 64 -8.18 -10.05 5.90
C PHE A 64 -7.84 -10.71 4.56
N ASN A 65 -8.60 -11.73 4.16
CA ASN A 65 -8.38 -12.41 2.89
C ASN A 65 -8.64 -11.49 1.70
N LEU A 66 -9.71 -10.71 1.74
CA LEU A 66 -9.99 -9.74 0.68
C LEU A 66 -8.85 -8.71 0.58
N PHE A 67 -8.41 -8.16 1.71
CA PHE A 67 -7.43 -7.08 1.72
C PHE A 67 -5.96 -7.52 1.56
N PHE A 68 -5.55 -8.69 2.03
CA PHE A 68 -4.14 -9.13 2.01
C PHE A 68 -3.86 -10.28 1.03
N VAL A 69 -4.90 -10.82 0.37
CA VAL A 69 -4.75 -11.94 -0.56
C VAL A 69 -5.43 -11.62 -1.88
N ALA A 70 -6.75 -11.47 -1.87
CA ALA A 70 -7.52 -11.34 -3.11
C ALA A 70 -7.14 -10.10 -3.92
N LYS A 71 -6.76 -8.98 -3.27
CA LYS A 71 -6.34 -7.76 -3.97
C LYS A 71 -5.17 -7.98 -4.95
N TYR A 72 -4.29 -8.96 -4.68
CA TYR A 72 -3.13 -9.21 -5.53
C TYR A 72 -3.49 -10.01 -6.78
N ALA A 73 -4.52 -10.86 -6.70
CA ALA A 73 -5.04 -11.61 -7.85
C ALA A 73 -5.76 -10.71 -8.86
N LEU A 74 -6.16 -9.48 -8.47
CA LEU A 74 -6.82 -8.54 -9.37
C LEU A 74 -5.90 -8.13 -10.53
N VAL A 75 -4.59 -8.10 -10.32
CA VAL A 75 -3.64 -7.77 -11.40
C VAL A 75 -3.68 -8.87 -12.46
N ASP A 76 -3.60 -10.14 -12.04
CA ASP A 76 -3.68 -11.29 -12.95
C ASP A 76 -5.02 -11.32 -13.69
N GLU A 77 -6.12 -11.06 -12.97
CA GLU A 77 -7.47 -10.98 -13.55
C GLU A 77 -7.56 -9.90 -14.63
N LYS A 78 -7.03 -8.69 -14.36
CA LYS A 78 -6.98 -7.60 -15.35
C LYS A 78 -6.06 -7.95 -16.52
N THR A 79 -4.91 -8.56 -16.28
CA THR A 79 -4.00 -8.98 -17.35
C THR A 79 -4.67 -9.92 -18.35
N LEU A 80 -5.51 -10.84 -17.86
CA LEU A 80 -6.29 -11.74 -18.73
C LEU A 80 -7.31 -11.01 -19.62
N GLN A 81 -7.79 -9.84 -19.22
CA GLN A 81 -8.80 -9.05 -19.93
C GLN A 81 -8.21 -7.95 -20.83
N MET A 82 -6.87 -7.84 -20.93
CA MET A 82 -6.19 -6.75 -21.67
C MET A 82 -6.57 -6.67 -23.16
N HIS A 83 -7.02 -7.76 -23.76
CA HIS A 83 -7.33 -7.85 -25.19
C HIS A 83 -8.84 -7.73 -25.50
N CYS A 84 -9.67 -7.47 -24.49
CA CYS A 84 -11.10 -7.25 -24.70
C CYS A 84 -11.37 -5.90 -25.39
N PRO A 85 -12.55 -5.70 -26.02
CA PRO A 85 -12.88 -4.47 -26.75
C PRO A 85 -12.86 -3.18 -25.90
N ASP A 86 -13.14 -3.30 -24.60
CA ASP A 86 -13.05 -2.19 -23.63
C ASP A 86 -12.40 -2.69 -22.32
N PRO A 87 -11.06 -2.79 -22.28
CA PRO A 87 -10.38 -3.33 -21.11
C PRO A 87 -10.44 -2.36 -19.92
N GLN A 88 -10.58 -1.05 -20.17
CA GLN A 88 -10.62 -0.04 -19.10
C GLN A 88 -11.90 -0.17 -18.27
N GLU A 89 -13.05 -0.32 -18.94
CA GLU A 89 -14.31 -0.53 -18.25
C GLU A 89 -14.31 -1.85 -17.48
N ILE A 90 -13.75 -2.92 -18.05
CA ILE A 90 -13.63 -4.21 -17.38
C ILE A 90 -12.74 -4.09 -16.13
N PHE A 91 -11.59 -3.40 -16.23
CA PHE A 91 -10.70 -3.20 -15.08
C PHE A 91 -11.38 -2.44 -13.96
N ARG A 92 -12.15 -1.40 -14.32
CA ARG A 92 -12.96 -0.63 -13.39
C ARG A 92 -14.00 -1.52 -12.71
N GLN A 93 -14.69 -2.36 -13.46
CA GLN A 93 -15.69 -3.27 -12.90
C GLN A 93 -15.06 -4.27 -11.91
N ILE A 94 -13.91 -4.87 -12.27
CA ILE A 94 -13.14 -5.75 -11.37
C ILE A 94 -12.80 -5.05 -10.05
N ASP A 95 -12.30 -3.81 -10.12
CA ASP A 95 -11.97 -3.02 -8.93
C ASP A 95 -13.23 -2.73 -8.08
N MET A 96 -14.32 -2.30 -8.72
CA MET A 96 -15.56 -1.96 -8.04
C MET A 96 -16.23 -3.16 -7.37
N ASP A 97 -16.20 -4.33 -8.00
CA ASP A 97 -16.71 -5.57 -7.43
C ASP A 97 -15.89 -5.99 -6.21
N HIS A 98 -14.56 -5.94 -6.32
CA HIS A 98 -13.67 -6.23 -5.20
C HIS A 98 -13.93 -5.28 -4.01
N ILE A 99 -14.01 -3.97 -4.26
CA ILE A 99 -14.27 -2.97 -3.22
C ILE A 99 -15.67 -3.17 -2.61
N GLY A 100 -16.65 -3.52 -3.43
CA GLY A 100 -18.00 -3.88 -3.00
C GLY A 100 -18.01 -5.06 -2.03
N LEU A 101 -17.26 -6.12 -2.33
CA LEU A 101 -17.09 -7.28 -1.45
C LEU A 101 -16.39 -6.91 -0.14
N LEU A 102 -15.31 -6.12 -0.21
CA LEU A 102 -14.58 -5.67 0.97
C LEU A 102 -15.47 -4.82 1.89
N LYS A 103 -16.22 -3.88 1.33
CA LYS A 103 -17.18 -3.05 2.07
C LYS A 103 -18.26 -3.91 2.73
N LYS A 104 -18.88 -4.83 1.98
CA LYS A 104 -19.89 -5.76 2.51
C LYS A 104 -19.31 -6.58 3.66
N SER A 105 -18.11 -7.13 3.51
CA SER A 105 -17.43 -7.91 4.55
C SER A 105 -17.18 -7.09 5.81
N LEU A 106 -16.72 -5.84 5.66
CA LEU A 106 -16.50 -4.94 6.81
C LEU A 106 -17.81 -4.63 7.56
N LEU A 107 -18.93 -4.48 6.85
CA LEU A 107 -20.23 -4.20 7.48
C LEU A 107 -20.79 -5.36 8.30
N THR A 108 -20.27 -6.59 8.14
CA THR A 108 -20.66 -7.75 8.96
C THR A 108 -20.04 -7.77 10.35
N LEU A 109 -19.01 -6.94 10.59
CA LEU A 109 -18.28 -6.93 11.86
C LEU A 109 -19.01 -6.12 12.94
N PRO A 110 -18.67 -6.28 14.23
CA PRO A 110 -19.16 -5.39 15.29
C PRO A 110 -18.78 -3.93 15.05
N VAL A 111 -19.68 -2.99 15.38
CA VAL A 111 -19.55 -1.55 15.07
C VAL A 111 -18.23 -0.95 15.55
N THR A 112 -17.73 -1.38 16.71
CA THR A 112 -16.45 -0.94 17.28
C THR A 112 -15.27 -1.29 16.37
N GLU A 113 -15.21 -2.53 15.89
CA GLU A 113 -14.18 -3.02 14.97
C GLU A 113 -14.32 -2.40 13.58
N GLN A 114 -15.58 -2.21 13.12
CA GLN A 114 -15.84 -1.57 11.83
C GLN A 114 -15.17 -0.21 11.73
N ARG A 115 -15.31 0.63 12.76
CA ARG A 115 -14.79 2.00 12.73
C ARG A 115 -13.27 2.02 12.54
N GLN A 116 -12.54 1.20 13.27
CA GLN A 116 -11.08 1.16 13.19
C GLN A 116 -10.60 0.57 11.87
N LEU A 117 -11.20 -0.53 11.42
CA LEU A 117 -10.84 -1.14 10.14
C LEU A 117 -11.22 -0.24 8.95
N LYS A 118 -12.39 0.42 8.98
CA LYS A 118 -12.80 1.41 7.96
C LYS A 118 -11.79 2.52 7.82
N LYS A 119 -11.31 3.06 8.94
CA LYS A 119 -10.29 4.11 8.94
C LYS A 119 -9.00 3.66 8.25
N MET A 120 -8.50 2.47 8.60
CA MET A 120 -7.25 1.94 8.02
C MET A 120 -7.41 1.59 6.53
N VAL A 121 -8.48 0.87 6.18
CA VAL A 121 -8.78 0.50 4.80
C VAL A 121 -9.07 1.74 3.95
N GLY A 122 -9.82 2.71 4.49
CA GLY A 122 -10.14 3.94 3.80
C GLY A 122 -8.91 4.81 3.56
N SER A 123 -7.98 4.90 4.52
CA SER A 123 -6.70 5.60 4.29
C SER A 123 -5.81 4.92 3.23
N TYR A 124 -5.98 3.62 3.00
CA TYR A 124 -5.35 2.94 1.87
C TYR A 124 -5.98 3.35 0.53
N PHE A 125 -7.32 3.47 0.46
CA PHE A 125 -7.98 3.97 -0.75
C PHE A 125 -7.71 5.47 -1.00
N ASP A 126 -7.59 6.28 0.06
CA ASP A 126 -7.12 7.67 -0.05
C ASP A 126 -5.75 7.73 -0.75
N LEU A 127 -4.82 6.87 -0.31
CA LEU A 127 -3.50 6.76 -0.93
C LEU A 127 -3.62 6.39 -2.41
N LEU A 128 -4.39 5.35 -2.76
CA LEU A 128 -4.59 4.93 -4.16
C LEU A 128 -5.21 6.04 -5.02
N ASN A 129 -6.20 6.75 -4.49
CA ASN A 129 -6.89 7.83 -5.21
C ASN A 129 -5.96 9.02 -5.46
N LEU A 130 -5.13 9.39 -4.48
CA LEU A 130 -4.15 10.45 -4.69
C LEU A 130 -3.06 10.03 -5.69
N TYR A 131 -2.63 8.76 -5.70
CA TYR A 131 -1.77 8.25 -6.79
C TYR A 131 -2.47 8.33 -8.15
N ASN A 132 -3.73 7.92 -8.24
CA ASN A 132 -4.51 7.99 -9.47
C ASN A 132 -4.67 9.45 -9.94
N LEU A 133 -4.87 10.39 -9.02
CA LEU A 133 -4.96 11.81 -9.34
C LEU A 133 -3.64 12.30 -9.94
N VAL A 134 -2.50 12.06 -9.28
CA VAL A 134 -1.19 12.45 -9.84
C VAL A 134 -0.96 11.79 -11.21
N LYS A 135 -1.22 10.48 -11.32
CA LYS A 135 -1.01 9.71 -12.55
C LYS A 135 -1.87 10.21 -13.71
N PHE A 136 -3.19 10.23 -13.53
CA PHE A 136 -4.12 10.52 -14.61
C PHE A 136 -4.22 12.02 -14.89
N ARG A 137 -4.28 12.86 -13.85
CA ARG A 137 -4.46 14.30 -14.00
C ARG A 137 -3.16 15.04 -14.30
N LEU A 138 -2.11 14.80 -13.52
CA LEU A 138 -0.87 15.57 -13.63
C LEU A 138 0.10 15.01 -14.69
N LEU A 139 0.25 13.68 -14.75
CA LEU A 139 1.18 13.04 -15.69
C LEU A 139 0.53 12.80 -17.06
N TYR A 140 -0.67 12.19 -17.10
CA TYR A 140 -1.33 11.85 -18.36
C TYR A 140 -2.24 12.96 -18.89
N ARG A 141 -2.46 14.03 -18.13
CA ARG A 141 -3.25 15.20 -18.54
C ARG A 141 -4.69 14.87 -18.95
N GLN A 142 -5.27 13.83 -18.36
CA GLN A 142 -6.68 13.48 -18.57
C GLN A 142 -7.61 14.60 -18.08
N SER A 143 -8.83 14.61 -18.61
CA SER A 143 -9.87 15.52 -18.15
C SER A 143 -10.29 15.19 -16.71
N VAL A 144 -11.03 16.10 -16.06
CA VAL A 144 -11.59 15.86 -14.73
C VAL A 144 -12.54 14.66 -14.78
N GLU A 145 -13.42 14.62 -15.78
CA GLU A 145 -14.39 13.55 -15.99
C GLU A 145 -13.70 12.20 -16.18
N GLU A 146 -12.70 12.15 -17.06
CA GLU A 146 -11.91 10.92 -17.29
C GLU A 146 -11.19 10.46 -16.02
N THR A 147 -10.56 11.40 -15.30
CA THR A 147 -9.83 11.09 -14.06
C THR A 147 -10.77 10.52 -12.99
N LEU A 148 -11.97 11.10 -12.84
CA LEU A 148 -12.95 10.66 -11.85
C LEU A 148 -13.47 9.24 -12.10
N LEU A 149 -13.44 8.74 -13.34
CA LEU A 149 -13.81 7.35 -13.66
C LEU A 149 -12.87 6.32 -13.01
N TYR A 150 -11.64 6.71 -12.68
CA TYR A 150 -10.63 5.86 -12.05
C TYR A 150 -10.53 6.06 -10.53
N MET A 151 -11.36 6.91 -9.94
CA MET A 151 -11.37 7.11 -8.50
C MET A 151 -12.11 5.95 -7.81
N LEU A 152 -11.45 5.38 -6.83
CA LEU A 152 -11.97 4.27 -6.05
C LEU A 152 -12.87 4.82 -4.93
N PRO A 153 -14.06 4.25 -4.71
CA PRO A 153 -14.86 4.62 -3.56
C PRO A 153 -14.18 4.16 -2.27
N TYR A 154 -14.76 4.52 -1.13
CA TYR A 154 -14.33 4.02 0.19
C TYR A 154 -13.06 4.65 0.77
N GLY A 155 -12.55 5.76 0.19
CA GLY A 155 -11.56 6.62 0.85
C GLY A 155 -12.03 7.06 2.24
N GLU A 156 -11.12 7.30 3.18
CA GLU A 156 -11.45 7.78 4.53
C GLU A 156 -11.71 9.29 4.51
N ARG A 157 -10.78 10.07 3.97
CA ARG A 157 -10.81 11.54 3.93
C ARG A 157 -11.12 12.12 2.56
N PHE A 158 -10.81 11.41 1.48
CA PHE A 158 -11.00 11.91 0.12
C PHE A 158 -12.14 11.12 -0.54
N LYS A 159 -13.38 11.59 -0.34
CA LYS A 159 -14.55 11.05 -1.07
C LYS A 159 -14.57 11.65 -2.47
N LEU A 160 -15.54 11.22 -3.27
CA LEU A 160 -15.61 11.59 -4.67
C LEU A 160 -15.77 13.10 -4.85
N GLU A 161 -16.50 13.74 -3.94
CA GLU A 161 -16.72 15.18 -3.92
C GLU A 161 -15.43 15.95 -3.64
N GLU A 162 -14.63 15.53 -2.64
CA GLU A 162 -13.33 16.15 -2.40
C GLU A 162 -12.34 15.86 -3.54
N LEU A 163 -12.35 14.65 -4.10
CA LEU A 163 -11.49 14.29 -5.23
C LEU A 163 -11.79 15.11 -6.49
N ALA A 164 -13.07 15.41 -6.74
CA ALA A 164 -13.47 16.30 -7.84
C ALA A 164 -12.85 17.70 -7.67
N LEU A 165 -12.88 18.26 -6.46
CA LEU A 165 -12.23 19.55 -6.16
C LEU A 165 -10.71 19.48 -6.34
N LEU A 166 -10.09 18.36 -5.98
CA LEU A 166 -8.63 18.18 -6.14
C LEU A 166 -8.20 18.01 -7.60
N CYS A 167 -9.10 17.58 -8.50
CA CYS A 167 -8.79 17.45 -9.92
C CYS A 167 -8.52 18.80 -10.62
N ASP A 168 -8.88 19.92 -10.01
CA ASP A 168 -8.53 21.25 -10.50
C ASP A 168 -7.04 21.59 -10.30
N ALA A 169 -6.32 20.85 -9.46
CA ALA A 169 -4.87 21.02 -9.31
C ALA A 169 -4.15 20.67 -10.64
N GLY A 170 -3.44 21.65 -11.21
CA GLY A 170 -2.70 21.51 -12.46
C GLY A 170 -1.23 21.13 -12.27
N THR A 171 -0.71 21.25 -11.04
CA THR A 171 0.67 20.93 -10.66
C THR A 171 0.73 20.19 -9.32
N ILE A 172 1.89 19.59 -9.03
CA ILE A 172 2.11 18.83 -7.80
C ILE A 172 2.10 19.74 -6.56
N GLU A 173 2.61 20.97 -6.69
CA GLU A 173 2.64 21.97 -5.63
C GLU A 173 1.24 22.52 -5.32
N GLN A 174 0.39 22.67 -6.34
CA GLN A 174 -1.02 23.03 -6.13
C GLN A 174 -1.75 21.92 -5.39
N LEU A 175 -1.55 20.66 -5.81
CA LEU A 175 -2.13 19.50 -5.13
C LEU A 175 -1.67 19.44 -3.68
N SER A 176 -0.35 19.58 -3.45
CA SER A 176 0.30 19.60 -2.14
C SER A 176 -0.38 20.57 -1.17
N ARG A 177 -0.56 21.83 -1.57
CA ARG A 177 -1.25 22.84 -0.74
C ARG A 177 -2.68 22.46 -0.40
N SER A 178 -3.40 21.83 -1.34
CA SER A 178 -4.80 21.44 -1.11
C SER A 178 -4.94 20.25 -0.15
N VAL A 179 -3.97 19.33 -0.13
CA VAL A 179 -4.05 18.12 0.71
C VAL A 179 -3.25 18.22 2.01
N GLU A 180 -2.30 19.16 2.12
CA GLU A 180 -1.47 19.38 3.31
C GLU A 180 -2.28 19.50 4.61
N PRO A 181 -3.43 20.21 4.69
CA PRO A 181 -4.23 20.25 5.92
C PRO A 181 -4.75 18.89 6.40
N VAL A 182 -4.90 17.93 5.47
CA VAL A 182 -5.37 16.57 5.76
C VAL A 182 -4.20 15.63 6.04
N LEU A 183 -3.10 15.75 5.28
CA LEU A 183 -1.93 14.89 5.36
C LEU A 183 -0.93 15.32 6.45
N GLY A 184 -1.03 16.56 6.92
CA GLY A 184 -0.19 17.15 7.97
C GLY A 184 1.21 17.58 7.53
N GLU A 185 1.53 17.50 6.24
CA GLU A 185 2.79 17.99 5.64
C GLU A 185 2.58 18.19 4.13
N GLY A 186 3.24 19.19 3.56
CA GLY A 186 3.34 19.38 2.12
C GLY A 186 4.40 18.50 1.46
N PHE A 187 4.38 18.46 0.14
CA PHE A 187 5.39 17.85 -0.72
C PHE A 187 5.67 18.74 -1.93
N ASP A 188 6.87 18.61 -2.49
CA ASP A 188 7.34 19.45 -3.60
C ASP A 188 7.50 18.66 -4.90
N ASP A 189 7.69 17.35 -4.80
CA ASP A 189 7.93 16.47 -5.93
C ASP A 189 7.27 15.10 -5.74
N TYR A 190 7.40 14.22 -6.73
CA TYR A 190 6.80 12.90 -6.67
C TYR A 190 7.40 12.01 -5.57
N GLU A 191 8.68 12.17 -5.24
CA GLU A 191 9.33 11.37 -4.21
C GLU A 191 8.77 11.71 -2.81
N THR A 192 8.77 13.00 -2.49
CA THR A 192 8.22 13.54 -1.24
C THR A 192 6.72 13.30 -1.15
N PHE A 193 5.98 13.41 -2.25
CA PHE A 193 4.57 13.02 -2.33
C PHE A 193 4.35 11.59 -1.84
N ARG A 194 5.11 10.62 -2.38
CA ARG A 194 4.99 9.21 -1.98
C ARG A 194 5.23 9.03 -0.48
N LYS A 195 6.28 9.65 0.05
CA LYS A 195 6.65 9.58 1.48
C LYS A 195 5.55 10.17 2.36
N VAL A 196 5.02 11.35 2.01
CA VAL A 196 3.94 12.00 2.76
C VAL A 196 2.68 11.12 2.80
N LEU A 197 2.27 10.52 1.67
CA LEU A 197 1.11 9.63 1.63
C LEU A 197 1.27 8.40 2.51
N TYR A 198 2.42 7.72 2.42
CA TYR A 198 2.67 6.53 3.23
C TYR A 198 2.81 6.86 4.71
N ARG A 199 3.40 8.01 5.05
CA ARG A 199 3.45 8.52 6.42
C ARG A 199 2.05 8.78 6.98
N TYR A 200 1.17 9.43 6.21
CA TYR A 200 -0.24 9.64 6.57
C TYR A 200 -0.95 8.30 6.83
N HIS A 201 -0.82 7.34 5.91
CA HIS A 201 -1.44 6.02 6.05
C HIS A 201 -0.89 5.28 7.28
N ARG A 202 0.43 5.30 7.48
CA ARG A 202 1.12 4.72 8.63
C ARG A 202 0.64 5.32 9.95
N GLN A 203 0.38 6.63 10.03
CA GLN A 203 -0.23 7.24 11.21
C GLN A 203 -1.63 6.67 11.50
N GLN A 204 -2.44 6.39 10.47
CA GLN A 204 -3.74 5.75 10.67
C GLN A 204 -3.59 4.32 11.19
N LEU A 205 -2.62 3.56 10.65
CA LEU A 205 -2.28 2.21 11.14
C LEU A 205 -1.79 2.25 12.59
N LEU A 206 -0.93 3.20 12.96
CA LEU A 206 -0.39 3.29 14.31
C LEU A 206 -1.41 3.78 15.33
N SER A 207 -2.49 4.45 14.90
CA SER A 207 -3.52 4.98 15.80
C SER A 207 -4.32 3.91 16.57
N VAL A 208 -4.24 2.63 16.19
CA VAL A 208 -4.93 1.55 16.93
C VAL A 208 -4.18 1.10 18.18
N TRP A 209 -2.89 1.44 18.32
CA TRP A 209 -2.04 0.99 19.44
C TRP A 209 -2.33 1.70 20.77
N SER A 210 -2.96 2.86 20.74
CA SER A 210 -3.45 3.55 21.94
C SER A 210 -4.85 3.08 22.37
N GLY A 211 -5.45 2.16 21.63
CA GLY A 211 -6.81 1.65 21.85
C GLY A 211 -6.86 0.36 22.67
N TYR A 212 -8.00 -0.34 22.54
CA TYR A 212 -8.24 -1.60 23.23
C TYR A 212 -7.32 -2.73 22.71
N PRO A 213 -6.56 -3.42 23.58
CA PRO A 213 -5.50 -4.36 23.17
C PRO A 213 -5.99 -5.67 22.55
N PHE A 214 -7.29 -5.98 22.62
CA PHE A 214 -7.85 -7.22 22.04
C PHE A 214 -8.70 -6.95 20.78
N SER A 215 -8.48 -5.83 20.10
CA SER A 215 -9.14 -5.52 18.83
C SER A 215 -8.50 -6.25 17.65
N ILE A 216 -9.31 -6.65 16.67
CA ILE A 216 -8.83 -7.23 15.41
C ILE A 216 -8.09 -6.19 14.54
N ALA A 217 -8.26 -4.90 14.84
CA ALA A 217 -7.56 -3.83 14.16
C ALA A 217 -6.04 -3.88 14.39
N LEU A 218 -5.58 -4.43 15.51
CA LEU A 218 -4.15 -4.59 15.81
C LEU A 218 -3.45 -5.56 14.84
N PRO A 219 -3.87 -6.83 14.68
CA PRO A 219 -3.25 -7.73 13.70
C PRO A 219 -3.43 -7.22 12.26
N PHE A 220 -4.53 -6.53 11.94
CA PHE A 220 -4.70 -5.90 10.62
C PHE A 220 -3.63 -4.81 10.38
N SER A 221 -3.48 -3.90 11.35
CA SER A 221 -2.50 -2.83 11.31
C SER A 221 -1.07 -3.39 11.19
N LEU A 222 -0.73 -4.37 12.02
CA LEU A 222 0.57 -5.03 12.00
C LEU A 222 0.86 -5.66 10.63
N LEU A 223 -0.08 -6.39 10.04
CA LEU A 223 0.11 -6.97 8.71
C LEU A 223 0.32 -5.90 7.64
N ARG A 224 -0.44 -4.81 7.66
CA ARG A 224 -0.23 -3.73 6.69
C ARG A 224 1.11 -3.03 6.88
N LEU A 225 1.59 -2.86 8.12
CA LEU A 225 2.93 -2.34 8.39
C LEU A 225 4.03 -3.27 7.86
N ILE A 226 3.90 -4.58 8.04
CA ILE A 226 4.83 -5.57 7.48
C ILE A 226 4.79 -5.53 5.94
N GLU A 227 3.60 -5.38 5.33
CA GLU A 227 3.46 -5.27 3.87
C GLU A 227 4.19 -4.04 3.31
N ILE A 228 4.17 -2.91 4.03
CA ILE A 228 4.92 -1.69 3.69
C ILE A 228 6.43 -1.93 3.86
N GLU A 229 6.86 -2.54 4.96
CA GLU A 229 8.28 -2.88 5.19
C GLU A 229 8.82 -3.80 4.09
N ILE A 230 8.06 -4.82 3.72
CA ILE A 230 8.43 -5.73 2.62
C ILE A 230 8.55 -4.98 1.31
N MET A 231 7.66 -4.03 1.02
CA MET A 231 7.75 -3.21 -0.18
C MET A 231 9.05 -2.40 -0.22
N ASP A 232 9.49 -1.84 0.90
CA ASP A 232 10.79 -1.15 1.01
C ASP A 232 11.97 -2.12 0.82
N LEU A 233 11.92 -3.30 1.43
CA LEU A 233 12.97 -4.31 1.26
C LEU A 233 13.08 -4.79 -0.18
N ARG A 234 11.95 -4.90 -0.89
CA ARG A 234 11.94 -5.20 -2.33
C ARG A 234 12.56 -4.05 -3.13
N ALA A 235 12.22 -2.80 -2.83
CA ALA A 235 12.82 -1.64 -3.49
C ALA A 235 14.34 -1.58 -3.27
N ILE A 236 14.80 -1.88 -2.05
CA ILE A 236 16.23 -2.02 -1.73
C ILE A 236 16.88 -3.14 -2.53
N THR A 237 16.23 -4.30 -2.60
CA THR A 237 16.75 -5.45 -3.37
C THR A 237 16.95 -5.10 -4.85
N GLU A 238 15.96 -4.47 -5.47
CA GLU A 238 16.05 -3.99 -6.85
C GLU A 238 17.15 -2.95 -7.03
N GLY A 239 17.18 -1.94 -6.15
CA GLY A 239 18.17 -0.89 -6.22
C GLY A 239 19.61 -1.40 -6.11
N VAL A 240 19.87 -2.35 -5.21
CA VAL A 240 21.17 -3.04 -5.10
C VAL A 240 21.47 -3.86 -6.35
N ALA A 241 20.49 -4.58 -6.90
CA ALA A 241 20.66 -5.37 -8.12
C ALA A 241 21.02 -4.50 -9.34
N PHE A 242 20.45 -3.30 -9.44
CA PHE A 242 20.74 -2.32 -10.49
C PHE A 242 21.98 -1.45 -10.22
N GLY A 243 22.61 -1.59 -9.05
CA GLY A 243 23.82 -0.85 -8.70
C GLY A 243 23.59 0.62 -8.35
N PHE A 244 22.38 0.96 -7.87
CA PHE A 244 22.07 2.31 -7.39
C PHE A 244 22.81 2.63 -6.07
N THR A 245 23.04 3.91 -5.84
CA THR A 245 23.63 4.41 -4.60
C THR A 245 22.64 4.30 -3.45
N GLY A 246 23.13 4.21 -2.21
CA GLY A 246 22.25 4.13 -1.04
C GLY A 246 21.26 5.31 -0.94
N SER A 247 21.62 6.51 -1.40
CA SER A 247 20.70 7.66 -1.48
C SER A 247 19.57 7.45 -2.48
N GLU A 248 19.88 6.95 -3.68
CA GLU A 248 18.87 6.65 -4.72
C GLU A 248 17.94 5.51 -4.26
N ILE A 249 18.50 4.50 -3.60
CA ILE A 249 17.73 3.39 -3.03
C ILE A 249 16.78 3.91 -1.94
N MET A 250 17.27 4.75 -1.02
CA MET A 250 16.44 5.32 0.03
C MET A 250 15.31 6.21 -0.52
N ALA A 251 15.52 6.89 -1.64
CA ALA A 251 14.47 7.63 -2.35
C ALA A 251 13.32 6.73 -2.86
N MET A 252 13.60 5.45 -3.14
CA MET A 252 12.59 4.50 -3.60
C MET A 252 11.69 3.96 -2.47
N THR A 253 12.16 4.05 -1.22
CA THR A 253 11.46 3.56 -0.02
C THR A 253 10.44 4.58 0.52
N VAL A 254 9.43 4.10 1.24
CA VAL A 254 8.32 4.93 1.76
C VAL A 254 7.88 4.59 3.19
N GLY A 255 8.28 3.43 3.71
CA GLY A 255 7.89 2.93 5.03
C GLY A 255 8.75 3.41 6.18
N GLY A 256 9.88 4.06 5.89
CA GLY A 256 10.70 4.79 6.86
C GLY A 256 9.91 5.93 7.50
#